data_AF-A0A3Q0JIH8-F1
#
_entry.id   AF-A0A3Q0JIH8-F1
#
_cell.length_a   1.000
_cell.length_b   1.000
_cell.length_c   1.000
_cell.angle_alpha   90.00
_cell.angle_beta   90.00
_cell.angle_gamma   90.00
#
_symmetry.space_group_name_H-M   'P 1'
#
loop_
_entity.id
_entity.type
_entity.pdbx_description
1 polymer ?
#
loop_
_entity_poly.entity_id
_entity_poly.type
_entity_poly.pdbx_seq_one_letter_code
_entity_poly.pdbx_strand_id
1 'polypeptide(L)' 'MKINQGGERIVWTFHDVTLNRVPGYGFGIAVSGGRDNPHFTNGDPAIAISDVLKAGPAEGKLL' A
#
# COMPACT_ATOMS: atom_id res chain seq x y z
N MET A 1 -29.75 8.43 -20.82
CA MET A 1 -28.96 7.25 -20.41
C MET A 1 -27.52 7.49 -20.86
N LYS A 2 -26.63 7.91 -19.95
CA LYS A 2 -25.19 8.04 -20.27
C LYS A 2 -24.55 6.70 -19.97
N ILE A 3 -24.04 6.03 -20.99
CA ILE A 3 -23.20 4.86 -20.86
C ILE A 3 -21.85 5.34 -20.31
N ASN A 4 -21.57 5.06 -19.04
CA ASN A 4 -20.23 5.27 -18.49
C ASN A 4 -19.33 4.17 -19.08
N GLN A 5 -18.35 4.63 -19.83
CA GLN A 5 -17.29 3.87 -20.46
C GLN A 5 -16.68 2.92 -19.41
N GLY A 6 -16.75 1.60 -19.67
CA GLY A 6 -16.27 0.58 -18.75
C GLY A 6 -14.80 0.83 -18.40
N GLY A 7 -14.57 1.26 -17.16
CA GLY A 7 -13.24 1.41 -16.61
C GLY A 7 -12.49 0.09 -16.68
N GLU A 8 -11.20 0.18 -16.99
CA GLU A 8 -10.25 -0.91 -16.94
C GLU A 8 -10.51 -1.82 -15.73
N ARG A 9 -10.61 -3.13 -15.95
CA ARG A 9 -11.02 -4.07 -14.90
C ARG A 9 -9.84 -4.22 -13.92
N ILE A 10 -9.81 -3.39 -12.88
CA ILE A 10 -8.78 -3.47 -11.83
C ILE A 10 -9.00 -4.77 -11.06
N VAL A 11 -7.97 -5.62 -11.01
CA VAL A 11 -7.94 -6.83 -10.20
C VAL A 11 -6.88 -6.66 -9.13
N TRP A 12 -7.25 -6.96 -7.89
CA TRP A 12 -6.34 -6.96 -6.75
C TRP A 12 -5.84 -8.38 -6.50
N THR A 13 -4.55 -8.51 -6.20
CA THR A 13 -3.93 -9.77 -5.76
C THR A 13 -3.57 -9.66 -4.28
N PHE A 14 -3.77 -10.74 -3.53
CA PHE A 14 -3.40 -10.81 -2.12
C PHE A 14 -2.06 -11.54 -1.97
N HIS A 15 -1.17 -10.98 -1.16
CA HIS A 15 0.16 -11.51 -0.91
C HIS A 15 0.40 -11.61 0.60
N ASP A 16 0.83 -12.78 1.07
CA ASP A 16 1.26 -12.99 2.45
C ASP A 16 2.77 -12.80 2.55
N VAL A 17 3.20 -11.73 3.21
CA VAL A 17 4.61 -11.34 3.32
C VAL A 17 5.02 -11.30 4.78
N THR A 18 6.15 -11.94 5.11
CA THR A 18 6.78 -11.84 6.43
C THR A 18 8.02 -10.96 6.35
N LEU A 19 8.06 -9.89 7.16
CA LEU A 19 9.20 -8.99 7.27
C LEU A 19 9.85 -9.13 8.64
N ASN A 20 11.19 -9.16 8.66
CA ASN A 20 11.96 -9.16 9.90
C ASN A 20 12.45 -7.75 10.20
N ARG A 21 12.35 -7.35 11.47
CA ARG A 21 12.80 -6.03 11.93
C ARG A 21 14.32 -5.94 11.91
N VAL A 22 14.86 -4.86 11.34
CA VAL A 22 16.30 -4.56 11.31
C VAL A 22 16.59 -3.32 12.17
N PRO A 23 17.62 -3.34 13.04
CA PRO A 23 18.03 -2.15 13.80
C PRO A 23 18.31 -0.96 12.87
N GLY A 24 17.83 0.23 13.23
CA GLY A 24 17.95 1.44 12.41
C GLY A 24 16.91 1.59 11.30
N TYR A 25 16.33 0.50 10.79
CA TYR A 25 15.34 0.53 9.69
C TYR A 25 13.92 0.14 10.12
N GLY A 26 13.76 -0.54 11.26
CA GLY A 26 12.49 -1.17 11.61
C GLY A 26 12.11 -2.23 10.56
N PHE A 27 10.90 -2.15 10.01
CA PHE A 27 10.48 -2.98 8.87
C PHE A 27 10.73 -2.32 7.51
N GLY A 28 11.27 -1.10 7.48
CA GLY A 28 11.63 -0.41 6.24
C GLY A 28 10.44 0.01 5.38
N ILE A 29 9.28 0.25 5.98
CA ILE A 29 8.07 0.75 5.31
C ILE A 29 7.52 1.99 6.02
N ALA A 30 6.94 2.91 5.27
CA ALA A 30 6.06 3.95 5.79
C ALA A 30 4.60 3.57 5.53
N VAL A 31 3.72 3.94 6.47
CA VAL A 31 2.30 3.62 6.41
C VAL A 31 1.49 4.91 6.48
N SER A 32 0.51 5.04 5.60
CA SER A 32 -0.41 6.19 5.50
C SER A 32 -1.86 5.73 5.42
N GLY A 33 -2.79 6.66 5.61
CA GLY A 33 -4.22 6.38 5.50
C GLY A 33 -4.83 5.93 6.81
N GLY A 34 -5.95 5.21 6.69
CA GLY A 34 -6.79 4.84 7.82
C GLY A 34 -8.08 5.66 7.88
N ARG A 35 -9.08 5.10 8.56
CA ARG A 35 -10.41 5.67 8.71
C ARG A 35 -10.42 7.12 9.20
N ASP A 36 -9.54 7.44 10.13
CA ASP A 36 -9.52 8.75 10.80
C ASP A 36 -8.61 9.76 10.08
N ASN A 37 -7.77 9.29 9.14
CA ASN A 37 -6.92 10.11 8.30
C ASN A 37 -6.85 9.55 6.86
N PRO A 38 -7.93 9.69 6.08
CA PRO A 38 -7.98 9.12 4.73
C PRO A 38 -6.89 9.70 3.85
N HIS A 39 -6.04 8.82 3.27
CA HIS A 39 -4.92 9.25 2.44
C HIS A 39 -5.32 9.42 0.97
N PHE A 40 -6.28 8.64 0.50
CA PHE A 40 -6.73 8.66 -0.88
C PHE A 40 -7.79 9.76 -1.09
N THR A 41 -7.72 10.46 -2.21
CA THR A 41 -8.62 11.58 -2.57
C THR A 41 -10.07 11.15 -2.79
N ASN A 42 -10.33 9.85 -2.96
CA ASN A 42 -11.66 9.26 -3.03
C ASN A 42 -12.28 8.94 -1.66
N GLY A 43 -11.56 9.22 -0.55
CA GLY A 43 -12.02 8.94 0.81
C GLY A 43 -11.87 7.49 1.24
N ASP A 44 -11.12 6.66 0.51
CA ASP A 44 -10.85 5.27 0.88
C ASP A 44 -10.15 5.22 2.26
N PRO A 45 -10.73 4.54 3.26
CA PRO A 45 -10.15 4.43 4.59
C PRO A 45 -9.01 3.41 4.67
N ALA A 46 -8.60 2.81 3.55
CA ALA A 46 -7.52 1.84 3.50
C ALA A 46 -6.21 2.40 4.08
N ILE A 47 -5.46 1.50 4.70
CA ILE A 47 -4.08 1.74 5.12
C ILE A 47 -3.19 1.33 3.95
N ALA A 48 -2.28 2.22 3.55
CA ALA A 48 -1.40 2.02 2.42
C ALA A 48 0.06 2.04 2.86
N ILE A 49 0.88 1.20 2.22
CA ILE A 49 2.33 1.35 2.26
C ILE A 49 2.69 2.49 1.31
N SER A 50 3.12 3.63 1.87
CA SER A 50 3.34 4.86 1.12
C SER A 50 4.80 5.10 0.74
N ASP A 51 5.74 4.41 1.40
CA ASP A 51 7.16 4.42 1.05
C ASP A 51 7.83 3.10 1.49
N VAL A 52 8.90 2.73 0.79
CA VAL A 52 9.75 1.57 1.09
C VAL A 52 11.20 2.01 1.09
N LEU A 53 11.89 1.82 2.21
CA LEU A 53 13.31 2.19 2.32
C LEU A 53 14.16 1.36 1.37
N LYS A 54 14.95 2.04 0.54
CA LYS A 54 15.98 1.41 -0.30
C LYS A 54 16.99 0.65 0.56
N ALA A 55 17.40 -0.54 0.13
CA ALA A 55 18.23 -1.47 0.90
C ALA A 55 17.63 -1.86 2.27
N GLY A 56 16.34 -1.60 2.49
CA GLY A 56 15.62 -1.94 3.70
C GLY A 56 15.02 -3.35 3.66
N PRO A 57 14.54 -3.87 4.80
CA PRO A 57 14.06 -5.24 4.90
C PRO A 57 12.81 -5.57 4.07
N ALA A 58 12.08 -4.57 3.56
CA ALA A 58 10.90 -4.71 2.71
C ALA A 58 11.17 -4.55 1.21
N GLU A 59 12.38 -4.14 0.81
CA GLU A 59 12.72 -3.92 -0.60
C GLU A 59 12.53 -5.22 -1.41
N GLY A 60 11.77 -5.13 -2.51
CA GLY A 60 11.52 -6.26 -3.42
C GLY A 60 10.58 -7.35 -2.88
N LYS A 61 9.93 -7.16 -1.74
CA LYS A 61 9.08 -8.20 -1.09
C LYS A 61 7.58 -7.93 -1.12
N LEU A 62 7.15 -6.77 -1.61
CA LEU A 62 5.75 -6.31 -1.56
C LEU A 62 5.05 -6.39 -2.94
N LEU A 63 5.57 -7.23 -3.84
CA LEU A 63 5.07 -7.43 -5.20
C LEU A 63 4.15 -8.65 -5.31
#